data_AF-A0A925RGH5-F1
#
_entry.id   AF-A0A925RGH5-F1
#
_cell.length_a   1.000
_cell.length_b   1.000
_cell.length_c   1.000
_cell.angle_alpha   90.00
_cell.angle_beta   90.00
_cell.angle_gamma   90.00
#
_symmetry.space_group_name_H-M   'P 1'
#
loop_
_entity.id
_entity.type
_entity.pdbx_description
1 polymer ?
#
loop_
_entity_poly.entity_id
_entity_poly.type
_entity_poly.pdbx_seq_one_letter_code
_entity_poly.pdbx_strand_id
1 'polypeptide(L)'
;MTTILLRLVIPAVIIFAVSELSRRSPRLGALLLTLPLVSILAFAAAWSKDHDLKSLSQMAKETLILVPLGLPFFIPLAFADRLGLGFWNAMITGLILASLTIGAWLAFGPK
;
A
#
# COMPACT_ATOMS: atom_id res chain seq x y z
N MET A 1 -13.60 -4.47 -22.34
CA MET A 1 -12.34 -5.20 -22.59
C MET A 1 -11.12 -4.29 -22.42
N THR A 2 -11.06 -3.14 -23.10
CA THR A 2 -9.96 -2.16 -23.03
C THR A 2 -9.68 -1.62 -21.62
N THR A 3 -10.71 -1.34 -20.81
CA THR A 3 -10.56 -0.86 -19.43
C THR A 3 -9.95 -1.90 -18.49
N ILE A 4 -10.19 -3.20 -18.75
CA ILE A 4 -9.67 -4.30 -17.91
C ILE A 4 -8.18 -4.51 -18.23
N LEU A 5 -7.81 -4.48 -19.51
CA LEU A 5 -6.40 -4.57 -19.93
C LEU A 5 -5.56 -3.45 -19.32
N LEU A 6 -6.03 -2.20 -19.35
CA LEU A 6 -5.32 -1.07 -18.70
C LEU A 6 -5.16 -1.27 -17.19
N ARG A 7 -6.20 -1.78 -16.51
CA ARG A 7 -6.16 -2.07 -15.06
C ARG A 7 -5.20 -3.21 -14.69
N LEU A 8 -4.82 -4.08 -15.63
CA LEU A 8 -3.88 -5.17 -15.40
C LEU A 8 -2.44 -4.78 -15.80
N VAL A 9 -2.28 -4.09 -16.93
CA VAL A 9 -0.97 -3.69 -17.46
C VAL A 9 -0.30 -2.67 -16.55
N ILE A 10 -1.03 -1.68 -16.04
CA ILE A 10 -0.43 -0.61 -15.22
C ILE A 10 0.19 -1.19 -13.93
N PRO A 11 -0.51 -2.01 -13.10
CA PRO A 11 0.11 -2.63 -11.94
C PRO A 11 1.30 -3.53 -12.29
N ALA A 12 1.21 -4.30 -13.38
CA ALA A 12 2.31 -5.16 -13.81
C ALA A 12 3.57 -4.36 -14.16
N VAL A 13 3.42 -3.23 -14.87
CA VAL A 13 4.52 -2.32 -15.20
C VAL A 13 5.11 -1.70 -13.92
N ILE A 14 4.28 -1.31 -12.96
CA ILE A 14 4.75 -0.75 -11.68
C ILE A 14 5.57 -1.79 -10.91
N ILE A 15 5.07 -3.02 -10.78
CA ILE A 15 5.77 -4.11 -10.08
C ILE A 15 7.10 -4.43 -10.78
N PHE A 16 7.09 -4.48 -12.11
CA PHE A 16 8.31 -4.68 -12.90
C PHE A 16 9.33 -3.55 -12.66
N ALA A 17 8.89 -2.29 -12.71
CA ALA A 17 9.73 -1.12 -12.47
C ALA A 17 10.33 -1.12 -11.06
N VAL A 18 9.54 -1.45 -10.04
CA VAL A 18 10.03 -1.61 -8.66
C VAL A 18 11.09 -2.71 -8.59
N SER A 19 10.86 -3.87 -9.22
CA SER A 19 11.80 -4.99 -9.22
C SER A 19 13.14 -4.62 -9.86
N GLU A 20 13.09 -4.01 -11.05
CA GLU A 20 14.30 -3.58 -11.78
C GLU A 20 15.05 -2.47 -11.05
N LEU A 21 14.32 -1.48 -10.50
CA LEU A 21 14.94 -0.34 -9.84
C LEU A 21 15.52 -0.72 -8.47
N SER A 22 14.86 -1.64 -7.74
CA SER A 22 15.37 -2.18 -6.47
C SER A 22 16.67 -2.96 -6.66
N ARG A 23 16.84 -3.66 -7.80
CA ARG A 23 18.09 -4.36 -8.14
C ARG A 23 19.27 -3.39 -8.33
N ARG A 24 19.02 -2.22 -8.93
CA ARG A 24 20.05 -1.20 -9.16
C ARG A 24 20.31 -0.33 -7.95
N SER A 25 19.25 0.09 -7.25
CA SER A 25 19.30 0.93 -6.07
C SER A 25 18.11 0.64 -5.16
N PRO A 26 18.33 -0.04 -4.01
CA PRO A 26 17.27 -0.31 -3.04
C PRO A 26 16.53 0.96 -2.59
N ARG A 27 17.22 2.11 -2.54
CA ARG A 27 16.62 3.41 -2.20
C ARG A 27 15.59 3.88 -3.23
N LEU A 28 15.91 3.73 -4.51
CA LEU A 28 14.98 4.11 -5.59
C LEU A 28 13.81 3.12 -5.69
N GLY A 29 14.08 1.83 -5.45
CA GLY A 29 13.04 0.83 -5.29
C GLY A 29 12.07 1.16 -4.17
N ALA A 30 12.58 1.52 -2.99
CA ALA A 30 11.78 1.97 -1.85
C ALA A 30 10.99 3.24 -2.15
N LEU A 31 11.60 4.24 -2.82
CA LEU A 31 10.91 5.46 -3.25
C LEU A 31 9.68 5.12 -4.11
N LEU A 32 9.88 4.30 -5.14
CA LEU A 32 8.76 3.86 -6.00
C LEU A 32 7.69 3.08 -5.21
N LEU A 33 8.11 2.21 -4.27
CA LEU A 33 7.18 1.45 -3.44
C LEU A 33 6.32 2.36 -2.54
N THR A 34 6.88 3.47 -2.07
CA THR A 34 6.17 4.44 -1.19
C THR A 34 5.23 5.38 -1.95
N LEU A 35 5.37 5.51 -3.27
CA LEU A 35 4.47 6.34 -4.05
C LEU A 35 3.04 5.77 -3.98
N PRO A 36 2.01 6.60 -3.74
CA PRO A 36 0.62 6.16 -3.63
C PRO A 36 0.00 5.91 -5.02
N LEU A 37 0.70 5.16 -5.90
CA LEU A 37 0.31 4.92 -7.29
C LEU A 37 -1.06 4.25 -7.37
N VAL A 38 -1.31 3.26 -6.51
CA VAL A 38 -2.60 2.57 -6.43
C VAL A 38 -3.71 3.55 -6.03
N SER A 39 -3.47 4.41 -5.04
CA SER A 39 -4.45 5.41 -4.60
C SER A 39 -4.75 6.44 -5.70
N ILE A 40 -3.72 6.91 -6.42
CA ILE A 40 -3.89 7.84 -7.55
C ILE A 40 -4.77 7.20 -8.63
N LEU A 41 -4.48 5.94 -9.00
CA LEU A 41 -5.27 5.23 -10.01
C LEU A 41 -6.71 4.97 -9.55
N ALA A 42 -6.90 4.63 -8.27
CA ALA A 42 -8.21 4.41 -7.68
C ALA A 42 -9.05 5.70 -7.65
N PHE A 43 -8.47 6.82 -7.21
CA PHE A 43 -9.14 8.12 -7.17
C PHE A 43 -9.45 8.66 -8.57
N ALA A 44 -8.52 8.53 -9.51
CA ALA A 44 -8.76 8.92 -10.90
C ALA A 44 -9.89 8.10 -11.54
N ALA A 45 -9.93 6.78 -11.27
CA ALA A 45 -10.99 5.91 -11.77
C ALA A 45 -12.36 6.20 -11.12
N ALA A 46 -12.38 6.54 -9.83
CA ALA A 46 -13.60 6.94 -9.12
C ALA A 46 -14.12 8.30 -9.62
N TRP A 47 -13.23 9.28 -9.77
CA TRP A 47 -13.56 10.60 -10.34
C TRP A 47 -14.17 10.47 -11.73
N SER A 48 -13.56 9.67 -12.61
CA SER A 48 -14.04 9.48 -13.99
C SER A 48 -15.46 8.93 -14.10
N LYS A 49 -15.99 8.29 -13.05
CA LYS A 49 -17.34 7.73 -13.04
C LYS A 49 -18.35 8.72 -12.47
N ASP A 50 -18.13 9.14 -11.24
CA ASP A 50 -19.18 9.76 -10.43
C ASP A 50 -18.95 11.27 -10.25
N HIS A 51 -17.73 11.77 -10.54
CA HIS A 51 -17.30 13.16 -10.31
C HIS A 51 -17.65 13.69 -8.90
N ASP A 52 -17.79 12.78 -7.92
CA ASP A 52 -18.18 13.10 -6.56
C ASP A 52 -16.96 13.41 -5.69
N LEU A 53 -16.73 14.71 -5.49
CA LEU A 53 -15.64 15.21 -4.65
C LEU A 53 -15.82 14.84 -3.16
N LYS A 54 -17.05 14.69 -2.68
CA LYS A 54 -17.33 14.37 -1.28
C LYS A 54 -16.91 12.93 -0.97
N SER A 55 -17.28 11.99 -1.84
CA SER A 55 -16.84 10.59 -1.75
C SER A 55 -15.31 10.47 -1.80
N LEU A 56 -14.66 11.15 -2.77
CA LEU A 56 -13.20 11.17 -2.86
C LEU A 56 -12.53 11.75 -1.62
N SER A 57 -13.06 12.85 -1.08
CA SER A 57 -12.53 13.46 0.16
C SER A 57 -12.64 12.51 1.34
N GLN A 58 -13.74 11.77 1.46
CA GLN A 58 -13.91 10.76 2.51
C GLN A 58 -12.91 9.62 2.34
N MET A 59 -12.77 9.06 1.14
CA MET A 59 -11.78 8.01 0.87
C MET A 59 -10.34 8.47 1.18
N ALA A 60 -10.00 9.70 0.83
CA ALA A 60 -8.69 10.28 1.11
C ALA A 60 -8.44 10.45 2.62
N LYS A 61 -9.45 10.90 3.39
CA LYS A 61 -9.37 11.00 4.86
C LYS A 61 -9.16 9.64 5.52
N GLU A 62 -9.92 8.63 5.09
CA GLU A 62 -9.74 7.26 5.58
C GLU A 62 -8.33 6.74 5.25
N THR A 63 -7.88 6.95 4.01
CA THR A 63 -6.53 6.54 3.58
C THR A 63 -5.44 7.23 4.41
N LEU A 64 -5.63 8.50 4.76
CA LEU A 64 -4.68 9.26 5.59
C LEU A 64 -4.48 8.63 6.98
N ILE A 65 -5.51 8.00 7.53
CA ILE A 65 -5.47 7.35 8.84
C ILE A 65 -4.96 5.91 8.71
N LEU A 66 -5.44 5.18 7.70
CA LEU A 66 -5.09 3.77 7.49
C LEU A 66 -3.63 3.57 7.05
N VAL A 67 -3.02 4.52 6.33
CA VAL A 67 -1.60 4.41 5.91
C VAL A 67 -0.65 4.34 7.11
N PRO A 68 -0.68 5.29 8.08
CA PRO A 68 0.09 5.17 9.32
C PRO A 68 -0.16 3.87 10.08
N LEU A 69 -1.41 3.42 10.13
CA LEU A 69 -1.77 2.15 10.80
C LEU A 69 -1.23 0.93 10.06
N GLY A 70 -0.94 1.02 8.76
CA GLY A 70 -0.27 -0.03 7.99
C GLY A 70 1.25 -0.05 8.15
N LEU A 71 1.89 1.05 8.60
CA LEU A 71 3.34 1.12 8.79
C LEU A 71 3.96 0.04 9.70
N PRO A 72 3.28 -0.46 10.76
CA PRO A 72 3.79 -1.58 11.57
C PRO A 72 4.14 -2.84 10.76
N PHE A 73 3.58 -3.03 9.57
CA PHE A 73 3.97 -4.09 8.64
C PHE A 73 5.48 -4.12 8.40
N PHE A 74 6.11 -2.94 8.24
CA PHE A 74 7.52 -2.84 7.86
C PHE A 74 8.47 -3.12 9.04
N ILE A 75 8.00 -3.08 10.29
CA ILE A 75 8.88 -3.18 11.47
C ILE A 75 9.61 -4.54 11.51
N PRO A 76 8.94 -5.70 11.41
CA PRO A 76 9.64 -6.99 11.47
C PRO A 76 10.57 -7.21 10.27
N LEU A 77 10.24 -6.64 9.10
CA LEU A 77 11.08 -6.72 7.91
C LEU A 77 12.33 -5.83 8.04
N ALA A 78 12.18 -4.61 8.55
CA ALA A 78 13.28 -3.66 8.74
C ALA A 78 14.29 -4.14 9.81
N PHE A 79 13.84 -4.91 10.79
CA PHE A 79 14.66 -5.44 11.87
C PHE A 79 14.85 -6.97 11.81
N ALA A 80 14.56 -7.61 10.67
CA ALA A 80 14.60 -9.06 10.52
C ALA A 80 15.95 -9.66 10.96
N ASP A 81 17.06 -9.02 10.56
CA ASP A 81 18.41 -9.45 10.92
C ASP A 81 18.68 -9.38 12.44
N ARG A 82 18.13 -8.36 13.13
CA ARG A 82 18.29 -8.20 14.58
C ARG A 82 17.40 -9.14 15.38
N LEU A 83 16.24 -9.49 14.83
CA LEU A 83 15.26 -10.36 15.45
C LEU A 83 15.53 -11.85 15.14
N GLY A 84 16.51 -12.16 14.29
CA GLY A 84 16.79 -13.52 13.84
C GLY A 84 15.64 -14.13 13.02
N LEU A 85 14.83 -13.30 12.36
CA LEU A 85 13.67 -13.73 11.60
C LEU A 85 14.06 -14.00 10.14
N GLY A 86 13.69 -15.17 9.63
CA GLY A 86 13.66 -15.40 8.18
C GLY A 86 12.59 -14.55 7.50
N PHE A 87 12.71 -14.36 6.17
CA PHE A 87 11.79 -13.54 5.37
C PHE A 87 10.31 -13.84 5.60
N TRP A 88 9.92 -15.12 5.50
CA TRP A 88 8.52 -15.52 5.65
C TRP A 88 7.97 -15.23 7.05
N ASN A 89 8.79 -15.44 8.09
CA ASN A 89 8.40 -15.16 9.47
C ASN A 89 8.25 -13.65 9.70
N ALA A 90 9.18 -12.83 9.19
CA ALA A 90 9.09 -11.38 9.25
C ALA A 90 7.83 -10.87 8.51
N MET A 91 7.52 -11.44 7.34
CA MET A 91 6.35 -11.05 6.55
C MET A 91 5.02 -11.40 7.22
N ILE A 92 4.88 -12.61 7.76
CA ILE A 92 3.68 -13.02 8.51
C ILE A 92 3.50 -12.14 9.75
N THR A 93 4.58 -11.90 10.50
CA THR A 93 4.53 -11.05 11.70
C THR A 93 4.12 -9.63 11.34
N GLY A 94 4.67 -9.06 10.28
CA GLY A 94 4.29 -7.74 9.77
C GLY A 94 2.81 -7.70 9.38
N LEU A 95 2.32 -8.74 8.69
CA LEU A 95 0.92 -8.82 8.28
C LEU A 95 -0.03 -8.87 9.49
N ILE A 96 0.33 -9.64 10.53
CA ILE A 96 -0.42 -9.69 11.78
C ILE A 96 -0.45 -8.31 12.44
N LEU A 97 0.70 -7.63 12.55
CA LEU A 97 0.77 -6.30 13.17
C LEU A 97 -0.12 -5.28 12.44
N ALA A 98 -0.01 -5.19 11.11
CA ALA A 98 -0.84 -4.27 10.32
C ALA A 98 -2.34 -4.62 10.39
N SER A 99 -2.67 -5.92 10.40
CA SER A 99 -4.06 -6.36 10.53
C SER A 99 -4.64 -6.01 11.90
N LEU A 100 -3.85 -6.10 12.96
CA LEU A 100 -4.27 -5.75 14.32
C LEU A 100 -4.49 -4.24 14.45
N THR A 101 -3.59 -3.41 13.94
CA THR A 101 -3.72 -1.94 14.03
C THR A 101 -4.86 -1.40 13.18
N ILE A 102 -4.99 -1.88 11.93
CA ILE A 102 -6.11 -1.52 11.06
C ILE A 102 -7.42 -2.08 11.62
N GLY A 103 -7.43 -3.34 12.05
CA GLY A 103 -8.61 -3.99 12.62
C GLY A 103 -9.10 -3.31 13.90
N ALA A 104 -8.18 -2.89 14.77
CA ALA A 104 -8.53 -2.12 15.97
C ALA A 104 -9.14 -0.75 15.61
N TRP A 105 -8.59 -0.06 14.61
CA TRP A 105 -9.17 1.20 14.13
C TRP A 105 -10.58 1.00 13.54
N LEU A 106 -10.79 -0.05 12.75
CA LEU A 106 -12.12 -0.34 12.19
C LEU A 106 -13.14 -0.75 13.25
N ALA A 107 -12.69 -1.40 14.34
CA ALA A 107 -13.57 -1.85 15.42
C ALA A 107 -13.91 -0.73 16.43
N PHE A 108 -12.94 0.13 16.77
CA PHE A 108 -13.06 1.12 17.84
C PHE A 108 -12.97 2.58 17.37
N GLY A 109 -12.69 2.81 16.10
CA GLY A 109 -12.57 4.14 15.51
C GLY A 109 -13.91 4.89 15.46
N PRO A 110 -13.85 6.23 15.31
CA PRO A 110 -15.04 7.05 15.14
C PRO A 110 -15.80 6.63 13.85
N LYS A 111 -17.13 6.56 13.95
CA LYS A 111 -18.03 6.27 12.82
C LYS A 111 -18.40 7.54 12.05
#